data_AF-A0A5J4R2D8-F1
#
_entry.id   AF-A0A5J4R2D8-F1
#
_cell.length_a   1.000
_cell.length_b   1.000
_cell.length_c   1.000
_cell.angle_alpha   90.00
_cell.angle_beta   90.00
_cell.angle_gamma   90.00
#
_symmetry.space_group_name_H-M   'P 1'
#
loop_
_entity.id
_entity.type
_entity.pdbx_description
1 polymer ?
#
loop_
_entity_poly.entity_id
_entity_poly.type
_entity_poly.pdbx_seq_one_letter_code
_entity_poly.pdbx_strand_id
1 'polypeptide(L)'
;MTYKSLLSCLTLVLVLPSCTGDSPNIIAVCEGNNVGNYDIKWETPSRIKGKVKVYASTNPDLILPRNPVAIADVSDQRLTIVVNNPTRRYYYLMVFDNRYRTKIADRKFDVPGIQNLYDMGGV
;
A
#
# COMPACT_ATOMS: atom_id res chain seq x y z
N MET A 1 -12.10 32.62 -47.62
CA MET A 1 -12.78 31.88 -46.54
C MET A 1 -11.75 30.96 -45.86
N THR A 2 -10.79 31.45 -45.07
CA THR A 2 -9.68 30.56 -44.64
C THR A 2 -8.86 31.10 -43.45
N TYR A 3 -9.47 31.80 -42.50
CA TYR A 3 -8.78 32.20 -41.25
C TYR A 3 -9.61 31.92 -40.00
N LYS A 4 -10.93 32.15 -40.06
CA LYS A 4 -11.87 31.83 -38.97
C LYS A 4 -11.87 30.33 -38.59
N SER A 5 -11.70 29.43 -39.56
CA SER A 5 -11.65 27.97 -39.34
C SER A 5 -10.36 27.54 -38.60
N LEU A 6 -9.22 28.14 -38.95
CA LEU A 6 -7.93 27.88 -38.29
C LEU A 6 -7.90 28.43 -36.86
N LEU A 7 -8.45 29.62 -36.63
CA LEU A 7 -8.52 30.23 -35.30
C LEU A 7 -9.47 29.45 -34.37
N SER A 8 -10.58 28.93 -34.91
CA SER A 8 -11.54 28.07 -34.19
C SER A 8 -10.95 26.71 -33.81
N CYS A 9 -9.97 26.22 -34.57
CA CYS A 9 -9.29 24.95 -34.25
C CYS A 9 -8.26 25.15 -33.13
N LEU A 10 -7.60 26.31 -33.08
CA LEU A 10 -6.61 26.66 -32.05
C LEU A 10 -7.23 26.86 -30.66
N THR A 11 -8.45 27.39 -30.59
CA THR A 11 -9.15 27.62 -29.31
C THR A 11 -9.65 26.33 -28.66
N LEU A 12 -9.88 25.27 -29.44
CA LEU A 12 -10.35 23.98 -28.91
C LEU A 12 -9.24 23.20 -28.17
N VAL A 13 -7.97 23.45 -28.49
CA VAL A 13 -6.81 22.78 -27.87
C VAL A 13 -6.54 23.26 -26.45
N LEU A 14 -6.96 24.48 -26.10
CA LEU A 14 -6.68 25.11 -24.80
C LEU A 14 -7.59 24.66 -23.65
N VAL A 15 -8.59 23.82 -23.91
CA VAL A 15 -9.58 23.40 -22.90
C VAL A 15 -9.52 21.90 -22.60
N LEU A 16 -8.37 21.25 -22.80
CA LEU A 16 -8.13 19.95 -22.19
C LEU A 16 -7.73 20.20 -20.73
N PRO A 17 -8.62 20.08 -19.73
CA PRO A 17 -8.15 19.97 -18.35
C PRO A 17 -7.28 18.72 -18.34
N SER A 18 -5.97 18.92 -18.19
CA SER A 18 -5.07 17.81 -17.95
C SER A 18 -5.43 17.27 -16.57
N CYS A 19 -6.42 16.37 -16.52
CA CYS A 19 -6.73 15.60 -15.34
C CYS A 19 -5.62 14.56 -15.19
N THR A 20 -4.45 15.00 -14.74
CA THR A 20 -3.49 14.10 -14.10
C THR A 20 -4.18 13.59 -12.84
N GLY A 21 -4.74 12.39 -12.92
CA GLY A 21 -5.32 11.72 -11.77
C GLY A 21 -4.22 11.40 -10.78
N ASP A 22 -3.84 12.37 -9.95
CA ASP A 22 -2.86 12.19 -8.89
C ASP A 22 -3.36 11.08 -7.98
N SER A 23 -2.69 9.93 -8.05
CA SER A 23 -2.87 8.88 -7.06
C SER A 23 -2.60 9.52 -5.70
N PRO A 24 -3.52 9.39 -4.73
CA PRO A 24 -3.29 9.95 -3.41
C PRO A 24 -2.00 9.37 -2.83
N ASN A 25 -1.25 10.23 -2.13
CA ASN A 25 -0.05 9.81 -1.42
C ASN A 25 -0.46 8.94 -0.22
N ILE A 26 -0.35 7.62 -0.38
CA ILE A 26 -0.61 6.65 0.68
C ILE A 26 0.73 6.04 1.06
N ILE A 27 1.09 6.17 2.33
CA ILE A 27 2.30 5.59 2.90
C ILE A 27 1.87 4.47 3.83
N ALA A 28 2.40 3.28 3.64
CA ALA A 28 2.12 2.15 4.52
C ALA A 28 3.43 1.41 4.85
N VAL A 29 3.54 0.95 6.08
CA VAL A 29 4.70 0.23 6.62
C VAL A 29 4.21 -1.00 7.37
N CYS A 30 4.96 -2.08 7.28
CA CYS A 30 4.75 -3.32 8.03
C CYS A 30 5.97 -3.53 8.93
N GLU A 31 5.74 -3.79 10.20
CA GLU A 31 6.78 -4.03 11.20
C GLU A 31 6.43 -5.27 12.00
N GLY A 32 7.34 -6.23 12.10
CA GLY A 32 7.23 -7.33 13.06
C GLY A 32 7.26 -6.78 14.49
N ASN A 33 6.41 -7.32 15.36
CA ASN A 33 6.44 -7.01 16.79
C ASN A 33 7.10 -8.14 17.59
N ASN A 34 7.36 -7.86 18.87
CA ASN A 34 8.11 -8.76 19.77
C ASN A 34 7.39 -10.10 20.07
N VAL A 35 6.14 -10.26 19.65
CA VAL A 35 5.33 -11.48 19.84
C VAL A 35 5.28 -12.31 18.54
N GLY A 36 5.93 -11.86 17.46
CA GLY A 36 5.95 -12.53 16.17
C GLY A 36 4.75 -12.22 15.27
N ASN A 37 3.95 -11.21 15.61
CA ASN A 37 2.87 -10.68 14.78
C ASN A 37 3.36 -9.49 13.94
N TYR A 38 2.56 -9.03 12.98
CA TYR A 38 2.90 -7.85 12.17
C TYR A 38 1.98 -6.67 12.48
N ASP A 39 2.57 -5.54 12.84
CA ASP A 39 1.90 -4.25 12.97
C ASP A 39 2.01 -3.49 11.64
N ILE A 40 0.87 -3.27 10.99
CA ILE A 40 0.76 -2.50 9.76
C ILE A 40 0.26 -1.10 10.14
N LYS A 41 0.96 -0.06 9.69
CA LYS A 41 0.64 1.35 9.91
C LYS A 41 0.51 2.06 8.58
N TRP A 42 -0.40 3.02 8.46
CA TRP A 42 -0.56 3.80 7.25
C TRP A 42 -0.96 5.25 7.50
N GLU A 43 -0.58 6.09 6.55
CA GLU A 43 -1.03 7.47 6.43
C GLU A 43 -1.66 7.68 5.06
N THR A 44 -2.80 8.37 5.05
CA THR A 44 -3.58 8.66 3.85
C THR A 44 -4.05 10.11 3.87
N PRO A 45 -4.28 10.74 2.71
CA PRO A 45 -4.87 12.08 2.67
C PRO A 45 -6.31 12.03 3.22
N SER A 46 -6.76 13.09 3.88
CA SER A 46 -8.06 13.18 4.56
C SER A 46 -9.30 12.90 3.68
N ARG A 47 -9.15 12.98 2.36
CA ARG A 47 -10.18 12.64 1.37
C ARG A 47 -10.43 11.13 1.22
N ILE A 48 -9.49 10.28 1.63
CA ILE A 48 -9.68 8.82 1.61
C ILE A 48 -10.45 8.43 2.87
N LYS A 49 -11.63 7.85 2.69
CA LYS A 49 -12.49 7.34 3.75
C LYS A 49 -12.88 5.89 3.46
N GLY A 50 -13.55 5.25 4.41
CA GLY A 50 -14.03 3.88 4.26
C GLY A 50 -13.11 2.86 4.90
N LYS A 51 -13.03 1.66 4.32
CA LYS A 51 -12.30 0.52 4.87
C LYS A 51 -11.00 0.28 4.12
N VAL A 52 -10.03 -0.28 4.83
CA VAL A 52 -8.86 -0.92 4.24
C VAL A 52 -9.00 -2.43 4.37
N LYS A 53 -8.81 -3.14 3.26
CA LYS A 53 -8.78 -4.61 3.22
C LYS A 53 -7.35 -5.07 3.03
N VAL A 54 -6.88 -5.98 3.88
CA VAL A 54 -5.53 -6.53 3.81
C VAL A 54 -5.61 -7.97 3.32
N TYR A 55 -4.81 -8.30 2.30
CA TYR A 55 -4.64 -9.65 1.78
C TYR A 55 -3.20 -10.08 1.98
N ALA A 56 -2.97 -11.37 2.27
CA ALA A 56 -1.64 -11.90 2.53
C ALA A 56 -1.23 -12.97 1.52
N SER A 57 0.07 -13.08 1.27
CA SER A 57 0.67 -14.18 0.51
C SER A 57 2.09 -14.43 0.99
N THR A 58 2.60 -15.64 0.79
CA THR A 58 4.03 -15.94 0.93
C THR A 58 4.78 -15.82 -0.40
N ASN A 59 4.08 -15.48 -1.49
CA ASN A 59 4.65 -15.17 -2.80
C ASN A 59 4.43 -13.66 -3.11
N PRO A 60 5.51 -12.88 -3.32
CA PRO A 60 5.41 -11.44 -3.56
C PRO A 60 4.67 -11.06 -4.87
N ASP A 61 4.75 -11.94 -5.87
CA ASP A 61 4.19 -11.71 -7.19
C ASP A 61 2.71 -12.06 -7.25
N LEU A 62 2.28 -13.01 -6.42
CA LEU A 62 0.93 -13.54 -6.41
C LEU A 62 0.22 -13.31 -5.07
N ILE A 63 -0.42 -12.15 -4.93
CA ILE A 63 -1.33 -11.84 -3.81
C ILE A 63 -2.76 -11.78 -4.36
N LEU A 64 -3.57 -12.79 -4.07
CA LEU A 64 -4.94 -12.89 -4.59
C LEU A 64 -5.92 -12.07 -3.74
N PRO A 65 -6.61 -11.05 -4.30
CA PRO A 65 -7.56 -10.22 -3.56
C PRO A 65 -8.94 -10.89 -3.44
N ARG A 66 -8.98 -12.14 -2.96
CA ARG A 66 -10.24 -12.89 -2.78
C ARG A 66 -10.73 -12.80 -1.34
N ASN A 67 -9.94 -13.32 -0.40
CA ASN A 67 -10.30 -13.37 1.01
C ASN A 67 -9.34 -12.48 1.80
N PRO A 68 -9.80 -11.34 2.34
CA PRO A 68 -8.95 -10.50 3.18
C PRO A 68 -8.63 -11.22 4.48
N VAL A 69 -7.37 -11.11 4.93
CA VAL A 69 -6.94 -11.60 6.24
C VAL A 69 -7.37 -10.67 7.36
N ALA A 70 -7.62 -9.40 7.05
CA ALA A 70 -8.10 -8.41 8.00
C ALA A 70 -8.74 -7.22 7.28
N ILE A 71 -9.62 -6.52 8.01
CA ILE A 71 -10.32 -5.33 7.55
C ILE A 71 -10.31 -4.32 8.71
N ALA A 72 -9.98 -3.06 8.42
CA ALA A 72 -9.98 -1.96 9.39
C ALA A 72 -10.60 -0.69 8.77
N ASP A 73 -10.97 0.29 9.59
CA ASP A 73 -11.28 1.62 9.07
C ASP A 73 -10.01 2.34 8.66
N VAL A 74 -10.05 3.10 7.56
CA VAL A 74 -8.90 3.91 7.14
C VAL A 74 -8.49 4.90 8.23
N SER A 75 -9.44 5.36 9.05
CA SER A 75 -9.20 6.24 10.20
C SER A 75 -8.42 5.58 11.33
N ASP A 76 -8.35 4.26 11.41
CA ASP A 76 -7.63 3.56 12.48
C ASP A 76 -6.12 3.74 12.35
N GLN A 77 -5.63 4.03 11.13
CA GLN A 77 -4.21 4.27 10.79
C GLN A 77 -3.23 3.12 11.13
N ARG A 78 -3.73 2.05 11.76
CA ARG A 78 -2.98 0.90 12.26
C ARG A 78 -3.86 -0.33 12.31
N LEU A 79 -3.24 -1.49 12.12
CA LEU A 79 -3.83 -2.81 12.30
C LEU A 79 -2.73 -3.81 12.67
N THR A 80 -3.05 -4.82 13.48
CA THR A 80 -2.16 -5.93 13.77
C THR A 80 -2.65 -7.20 13.08
N ILE A 81 -1.76 -7.89 12.37
CA ILE A 81 -2.00 -9.20 11.74
C ILE A 81 -1.37 -10.28 12.60
N VAL A 82 -2.19 -11.24 13.03
CA VAL A 82 -1.71 -12.43 13.75
C VAL A 82 -1.10 -13.41 12.76
N VAL A 83 0.13 -13.85 13.05
CA VAL A 83 0.90 -14.73 12.17
C VAL A 83 0.74 -16.18 12.61
N ASN A 84 0.33 -17.03 11.67
CA ASN A 84 0.19 -18.47 11.94
C ASN A 84 1.50 -19.24 11.80
N ASN A 85 2.45 -18.73 11.01
CA ASN A 85 3.75 -19.37 10.80
C ASN A 85 4.88 -18.32 10.78
N PRO A 86 5.62 -18.13 11.88
CA PRO A 86 6.64 -17.09 12.01
C PRO A 86 7.92 -17.37 11.21
N THR A 87 8.07 -18.57 10.62
CA THR A 87 9.24 -18.91 9.79
C THR A 87 9.10 -18.46 8.34
N ARG A 88 7.92 -17.97 7.95
CA ARG A 88 7.66 -17.50 6.58
C ARG A 88 7.56 -15.99 6.55
N ARG A 89 8.15 -15.40 5.52
CA ARG A 89 7.94 -13.98 5.20
C ARG A 89 6.59 -13.82 4.50
N TYR A 90 5.77 -12.90 5.01
CA TYR A 90 4.50 -12.54 4.41
C TYR A 90 4.60 -11.23 3.64
N TYR A 91 3.88 -11.18 2.53
CA TYR A 91 3.67 -10.02 1.69
C TYR A 91 2.19 -9.65 1.75
N TYR A 92 1.91 -8.36 1.92
CA TYR A 92 0.56 -7.85 2.09
C TYR A 92 0.16 -6.94 0.95
N LEU A 93 -1.05 -7.12 0.45
CA LEU A 93 -1.72 -6.17 -0.44
C LEU A 93 -2.80 -5.46 0.39
N MET A 94 -2.65 -4.15 0.52
CA MET A 94 -3.65 -3.28 1.13
C MET A 94 -4.50 -2.65 0.04
N VAL A 95 -5.82 -2.69 0.21
CA VAL A 95 -6.78 -2.06 -0.69
C VAL A 95 -7.61 -1.06 0.10
N PHE A 96 -7.33 0.22 -0.08
CA PHE A 96 -8.04 1.34 0.55
C PHE A 96 -9.25 1.72 -0.29
N ASP A 97 -10.41 1.79 0.36
CA ASP A 97 -11.68 2.20 -0.25
C ASP A 97 -12.01 1.44 -1.55
N ASN A 98 -11.65 0.14 -1.59
CA ASN A 98 -11.75 -0.73 -2.77
C ASN A 98 -11.05 -0.21 -4.05
N ARG A 99 -10.22 0.84 -3.97
CA ARG A 99 -9.67 1.53 -5.13
C ARG A 99 -8.14 1.57 -5.12
N TYR A 100 -7.55 2.11 -4.05
CA TYR A 100 -6.11 2.35 -3.99
C TYR A 100 -5.39 1.13 -3.44
N ARG A 101 -4.34 0.69 -4.13
CA ARG A 101 -3.64 -0.55 -3.84
C ARG A 101 -2.19 -0.28 -3.47
N THR A 102 -1.76 -0.81 -2.34
CA THR A 102 -0.37 -0.71 -1.87
C THR A 102 0.13 -2.09 -1.46
N LYS A 103 1.29 -2.50 -1.99
CA LYS A 103 1.99 -3.70 -1.55
C LYS A 103 2.98 -3.33 -0.46
N ILE A 104 2.99 -4.08 0.64
CA ILE A 104 3.97 -3.92 1.73
C ILE A 104 4.48 -5.28 2.18
N ALA A 105 5.63 -5.28 2.81
CA ALA A 105 6.18 -6.39 3.55
C ALA A 105 7.07 -5.82 4.65
N ASP A 106 7.38 -6.62 5.66
CA ASP A 106 8.35 -6.23 6.67
C ASP A 106 9.70 -5.92 6.02
N ARG A 107 10.34 -4.82 6.43
CA ARG A 107 11.66 -4.41 5.95
C ARG A 107 12.76 -5.30 6.54
N LYS A 108 12.58 -5.75 7.78
CA LYS A 108 13.52 -6.63 8.49
C LYS A 108 12.80 -7.92 8.85
N PHE A 109 13.24 -9.04 8.28
CA PHE A 109 12.64 -10.34 8.60
C PHE A 109 13.52 -11.05 9.62
N ASP A 110 13.06 -11.10 10.86
CA ASP A 110 13.72 -11.84 11.94
C ASP A 110 13.09 -13.22 12.09
N VAL A 111 13.89 -14.26 11.89
CA VAL A 111 13.48 -15.64 12.14
C VAL A 111 13.80 -15.98 13.59
N PRO A 112 12.81 -16.44 14.40
CA PRO A 112 13.06 -16.82 15.77
C PRO A 112 14.21 -17.82 15.89
N GLY A 113 15.18 -17.53 16.77
CA GLY A 113 16.36 -18.37 17.00
C GLY A 113 17.51 -18.18 16.01
N ILE A 114 17.41 -17.27 15.03
CA ILE A 114 18.48 -16.93 14.10
C ILE A 114 18.91 -15.49 14.32
N GLN A 115 20.19 -15.28 14.66
CA GLN A 115 20.75 -13.94 14.84
C GLN A 115 21.18 -13.34 13.51
N ASN A 116 20.65 -12.17 13.18
CA ASN A 116 21.09 -11.41 12.01
C ASN A 116 22.52 -10.88 12.24
N LEU A 117 23.46 -11.28 11.38
CA LEU A 117 24.87 -10.89 11.51
C LEU A 117 25.08 -9.38 11.33
N TYR A 118 24.22 -8.72 10.54
CA TYR A 118 24.23 -7.25 10.39
C TYR A 118 24.03 -6.51 11.71
N ASP A 119 23.27 -7.08 12.65
CA ASP A 119 23.03 -6.46 13.97
C ASP A 119 24.25 -6.62 14.91
N MET A 120 25.20 -7.50 14.57
CA MET A 120 26.37 -7.78 15.42
C MET A 120 27.61 -6.95 15.06
N GLY A 121 27.60 -6.27 13.92
CA GLY A 121 28.76 -5.51 13.41
C GLY A 121 28.92 -4.09 13.97
N GLY A 122 28.09 -3.67 14.93
CA GLY A 122 28.21 -2.36 15.57
C GLY A 122 29.23 -2.36 16.69
N VAL A 123 30.51 -2.21 16.34
CA VAL A 123 31.62 -1.89 17.28
C VAL A 123 32.28 -0.58 16.86
#